data_AF-A0A815JII6-F1
#
_entry.id   AF-A0A815JII6-F1
#
_cell.length_a   1.000
_cell.length_b   1.000
_cell.length_c   1.000
_cell.angle_alpha   90.00
_cell.angle_beta   90.00
_cell.angle_gamma   90.00
#
_symmetry.space_group_name_H-M   'P 1'
#
loop_
_entity.id
_entity.type
_entity.pdbx_description
1 polymer ?
#
loop_
_entity_poly.entity_id
_entity_poly.type
_entity_poly.pdbx_seq_one_letter_code
_entity_poly.pdbx_strand_id
1 'polypeptide(L)'
;MICLAISVTCVPECKNNGTCVSQNNCSCPSGYTGPTCEIQSVGLCRDNEILDKKPILLVTFGNGLSKYSQLTPDRFNFSTTYKQQFQPTTYDGSFSFINRVPNDFNNDWHTDATDHTGDPGGYMFLINADEKPGQFYNGTVNNLCIGLRYEFSVYLANIMKLTGRIKPSVRFEVRSPSLGNRLLAQLSSGDVPEDTTLAWRKYGLSFIAPSSTVVLLMISDAPGGGGNDLAIDDIALTVCSHKGSGFCPS
;
A
#
# COMPACT_ATOMS: atom_id res chain seq x y z
N MET A 1 -13.97 -12.01 -43.29
CA MET A 1 -13.99 -10.94 -42.28
C MET A 1 -12.55 -10.45 -42.15
N ILE A 2 -12.22 -9.31 -42.74
CA ILE A 2 -10.85 -8.76 -42.72
C ILE A 2 -10.72 -7.95 -41.42
N CYS A 3 -9.86 -8.38 -40.51
CA CYS A 3 -9.51 -7.57 -39.33
C CYS A 3 -8.51 -6.51 -39.79
N LEU A 4 -9.00 -5.31 -40.11
CA LEU A 4 -8.13 -4.14 -40.30
C LEU A 4 -7.53 -3.81 -38.93
N ALA A 5 -6.25 -4.13 -38.73
CA ALA A 5 -5.52 -3.66 -37.57
C ALA A 5 -5.40 -2.12 -37.67
N ILE A 6 -6.29 -1.41 -36.99
CA ILE A 6 -6.13 0.03 -36.79
C ILE A 6 -4.81 0.20 -36.05
N SER A 7 -3.82 0.85 -36.67
CA SER A 7 -2.55 1.16 -36.02
C SER A 7 -2.81 2.19 -34.93
N VAL A 8 -2.90 1.70 -33.69
CA VAL A 8 -3.00 2.55 -32.53
C VAL A 8 -1.66 3.25 -32.35
N THR A 9 -1.68 4.58 -32.37
CA THR A 9 -0.47 5.41 -32.30
C THR A 9 -0.51 6.31 -31.07
N CYS A 10 0.64 6.41 -30.41
CA CYS A 10 0.87 7.31 -29.29
C CYS A 10 1.92 8.32 -29.74
N VAL A 11 1.57 9.60 -29.65
CA VAL A 11 2.50 10.70 -29.91
C VAL A 11 2.45 11.63 -28.70
N PRO A 12 3.47 11.63 -27.82
CA PRO A 12 4.76 10.93 -27.95
C PRO A 12 4.68 9.41 -27.76
N GLU A 13 5.68 8.69 -28.27
CA GLU A 13 5.79 7.23 -28.14
C GLU A 13 5.92 6.80 -26.68
N CYS A 14 5.40 5.60 -26.39
CA CYS A 14 5.60 4.95 -25.09
C CYS A 14 7.08 4.58 -24.91
N LYS A 15 7.67 5.02 -23.80
CA LYS A 15 9.05 4.72 -23.39
C LYS A 15 9.12 3.42 -22.59
N ASN A 16 10.34 2.98 -22.26
CA ASN A 16 10.62 1.88 -21.33
C ASN A 16 9.80 0.61 -21.61
N ASN A 17 9.68 0.23 -22.89
CA ASN A 17 8.90 -0.92 -23.36
C ASN A 17 7.39 -0.86 -23.05
N GLY A 18 6.84 0.35 -22.89
CA GLY A 18 5.39 0.55 -22.85
C GLY A 18 4.73 0.26 -24.20
N THR A 19 3.49 -0.22 -24.15
CA THR A 19 2.70 -0.56 -25.35
C THR A 19 1.58 0.45 -25.55
N CYS A 20 1.43 1.00 -26.75
CA CYS A 20 0.32 1.90 -27.06
C CYS A 20 -0.98 1.08 -27.24
N VAL A 21 -1.94 1.25 -26.33
CA VAL A 21 -3.19 0.46 -26.30
C VAL A 21 -4.40 1.22 -26.82
N SER A 22 -4.37 2.55 -26.78
CA SER A 22 -5.30 3.43 -27.50
C SER A 22 -4.60 4.75 -27.85
N GLN A 23 -5.26 5.63 -28.61
CA GLN A 23 -4.66 6.89 -29.04
C GLN A 23 -4.12 7.70 -27.84
N ASN A 24 -2.81 7.93 -27.81
CA ASN A 24 -2.07 8.59 -26.71
C ASN A 24 -2.22 7.94 -25.32
N ASN A 25 -2.48 6.63 -25.29
CA ASN A 25 -2.61 5.87 -24.04
C ASN A 25 -1.64 4.69 -24.02
N CYS A 26 -0.63 4.78 -23.17
CA CYS A 26 0.37 3.76 -22.97
C CYS A 26 -0.01 2.82 -21.81
N SER A 27 0.12 1.51 -22.04
CA SER A 27 0.20 0.51 -20.99
C SER A 27 1.66 0.34 -20.58
N CYS A 28 1.98 0.58 -19.31
CA CYS A 28 3.34 0.56 -18.80
C CYS A 28 3.69 -0.79 -18.16
N PRO A 29 4.91 -1.31 -18.37
CA PRO A 29 5.38 -2.48 -17.63
C PRO A 29 5.53 -2.17 -16.14
N SER A 30 5.59 -3.22 -15.32
CA SER A 30 5.78 -3.10 -13.86
C SER A 30 7.02 -2.27 -13.55
N GLY A 31 6.90 -1.36 -12.58
CA GLY A 31 7.96 -0.42 -12.19
C GLY A 31 8.07 0.83 -13.07
N TYR A 32 7.17 1.05 -14.03
CA TYR A 32 7.11 2.27 -14.84
C TYR A 32 5.71 2.87 -14.89
N THR A 33 5.65 4.18 -15.12
CA THR A 33 4.42 4.97 -15.16
C THR A 33 4.61 6.29 -15.90
N GLY A 34 3.56 7.10 -15.94
CA GLY A 34 3.47 8.38 -16.66
C GLY A 34 2.67 8.25 -17.95
N PRO A 35 2.32 9.37 -18.60
CA PRO A 35 1.66 9.40 -19.91
C PRO A 35 2.32 8.50 -20.97
N THR A 36 3.66 8.42 -20.95
CA THR A 36 4.48 7.64 -21.88
C THR A 36 5.37 6.61 -21.19
N CYS A 37 5.04 6.17 -19.97
CA CYS A 37 5.88 5.23 -19.20
C CYS A 37 7.30 5.74 -18.91
N GLU A 38 7.49 7.06 -18.91
CA GLU A 38 8.78 7.73 -18.74
C GLU A 38 9.26 7.81 -17.28
N ILE A 39 8.36 7.61 -16.32
CA ILE A 39 8.64 7.71 -14.88
C ILE A 39 8.90 6.31 -14.33
N GLN A 40 10.02 6.12 -13.66
CA GLN A 40 10.30 4.88 -12.95
C GLN A 40 9.64 4.90 -11.57
N SER A 41 8.71 3.97 -11.36
CA SER A 41 8.09 3.61 -10.08
C SER A 41 8.94 2.53 -9.42
N VAL A 42 10.07 2.93 -8.85
CA VAL A 42 10.85 2.03 -7.98
C VAL A 42 10.13 1.83 -6.64
N GLY A 43 10.57 0.86 -5.84
CA GLY A 43 10.10 0.63 -4.46
C GLY A 43 10.31 1.83 -3.54
N LEU A 44 10.85 1.62 -2.36
CA LEU A 44 11.18 2.72 -1.45
C LEU A 44 12.16 3.73 -2.11
N CYS A 45 12.33 4.92 -1.52
CA CYS A 45 13.24 5.94 -2.06
C CYS A 45 14.63 5.34 -2.34
N ARG A 46 15.37 5.86 -3.32
CA ARG A 46 16.77 5.43 -3.56
C ARG A 46 17.67 5.92 -2.42
N ASP A 47 18.72 5.18 -2.08
CA ASP A 47 19.66 5.54 -1.00
C ASP A 47 20.25 6.96 -1.12
N ASN A 48 20.37 7.49 -2.34
CA ASN A 48 20.89 8.83 -2.62
C ASN A 48 19.84 9.95 -2.50
N GLU A 49 18.58 9.64 -2.19
CA GLU A 49 17.51 10.62 -1.98
C GLU A 49 17.45 11.01 -0.49
N ILE A 50 17.41 12.31 -0.20
CA ILE A 50 17.23 12.83 1.16
C ILE A 50 15.77 12.67 1.53
N LEU A 51 15.47 11.78 2.46
CA LEU A 51 14.15 11.66 3.04
C LEU A 51 13.88 12.87 3.95
N ASP A 52 12.83 13.65 3.65
CA ASP A 52 12.26 14.48 4.71
C ASP A 52 11.68 13.53 5.76
N LYS A 53 12.29 13.51 6.94
CA LYS A 53 11.90 12.60 8.02
C LYS A 53 10.51 12.91 8.56
N LYS A 54 9.92 14.06 8.23
CA LYS A 54 8.56 14.38 8.62
C LYS A 54 7.56 13.86 7.56
N PRO A 55 6.76 12.83 7.86
CA PRO A 55 5.71 12.40 6.96
C PRO A 55 4.64 13.48 6.81
N ILE A 56 4.14 13.63 5.57
CA ILE A 56 2.96 14.45 5.28
C ILE A 56 1.65 13.71 5.57
N LEU A 57 1.70 12.38 5.61
CA LEU A 57 0.67 11.49 6.13
C LEU A 57 1.36 10.45 7.02
N LEU A 58 0.84 10.23 8.22
CA LEU A 58 1.26 9.13 9.10
C LEU A 58 0.03 8.55 9.79
N VAL A 59 -0.16 7.23 9.68
CA VAL A 59 -1.21 6.49 10.37
C VAL A 59 -0.57 5.38 11.20
N THR A 60 -0.60 5.57 12.52
CA THR A 60 -0.09 4.63 13.54
C THR A 60 -1.23 3.93 14.29
N PHE A 61 -2.48 4.12 13.87
CA PHE A 61 -3.71 3.63 14.51
C PHE A 61 -3.93 4.03 15.99
N GLY A 62 -3.05 4.86 16.56
CA GLY A 62 -3.10 5.34 17.93
C GLY A 62 -2.70 4.29 18.95
N ASN A 63 -3.00 4.53 20.23
CA ASN A 63 -2.66 3.61 21.31
C ASN A 63 -3.78 3.51 22.36
N GLY A 64 -3.77 2.46 23.17
CA GLY A 64 -4.73 2.28 24.26
C GLY A 64 -4.54 1.02 25.09
N LEU A 65 -5.30 0.94 26.19
CA LEU A 65 -5.24 -0.20 27.12
C LEU A 65 -6.06 -1.41 26.64
N SER A 66 -7.19 -1.15 25.99
CA SER A 66 -8.06 -2.19 25.44
C SER A 66 -7.37 -2.92 24.30
N LYS A 67 -7.53 -4.26 24.22
CA LYS A 67 -6.95 -5.03 23.12
C LYS A 67 -7.49 -4.58 21.77
N TYR A 68 -8.80 -4.39 21.66
CA TYR A 68 -9.49 -3.96 20.44
C TYR A 68 -9.86 -2.48 20.55
N SER A 69 -9.32 -1.69 19.62
CA SER A 69 -9.62 -0.27 19.53
C SER A 69 -11.04 -0.02 19.04
N GLN A 70 -11.72 1.00 19.57
CA GLN A 70 -13.03 1.45 19.08
C GLN A 70 -12.93 2.46 17.91
N LEU A 71 -11.71 2.72 17.44
CA LEU A 71 -11.46 3.69 16.37
C LEU A 71 -11.82 3.07 15.03
N THR A 72 -12.32 3.88 14.10
CA THR A 72 -12.70 3.45 12.76
C THR A 72 -11.75 4.02 11.71
N PRO A 73 -11.68 3.44 10.50
CA PRO A 73 -10.88 3.97 9.39
C PRO A 73 -11.09 5.46 9.10
N ASP A 74 -12.31 5.97 9.28
CA ASP A 74 -12.66 7.38 9.08
C ASP A 74 -11.80 8.32 9.94
N ARG A 75 -11.44 7.91 11.16
CA ARG A 75 -10.55 8.70 12.04
C ARG A 75 -9.19 8.96 11.39
N PHE A 76 -8.74 8.02 10.57
CA PHE A 76 -7.45 8.05 9.89
C PHE A 76 -7.59 8.43 8.41
N ASN A 77 -8.76 8.93 8.00
CA ASN A 77 -9.07 9.40 6.65
C ASN A 77 -8.83 8.35 5.54
N PHE A 78 -9.18 7.09 5.79
CA PHE A 78 -9.17 6.06 4.77
C PHE A 78 -10.41 5.17 4.83
N SER A 79 -10.65 4.45 3.74
CA SER A 79 -11.67 3.41 3.65
C SER A 79 -11.04 2.05 3.29
N THR A 80 -11.77 0.97 3.56
CA THR A 80 -11.35 -0.40 3.26
C THR A 80 -12.56 -1.23 2.84
N THR A 81 -12.33 -2.28 2.05
CA THR A 81 -13.37 -3.27 1.73
C THR A 81 -13.57 -4.30 2.85
N TYR A 82 -12.68 -4.32 3.85
CA TYR A 82 -12.71 -5.27 4.96
C TYR A 82 -13.70 -4.82 6.04
N LYS A 83 -14.33 -5.78 6.71
CA LYS A 83 -15.31 -5.51 7.77
C LYS A 83 -14.64 -5.44 9.14
N GLN A 84 -14.76 -4.29 9.79
CA GLN A 84 -14.21 -4.11 11.13
C GLN A 84 -14.89 -5.01 12.15
N GLN A 85 -14.08 -5.57 13.05
CA GLN A 85 -14.46 -6.26 14.27
C GLN A 85 -13.93 -5.49 15.48
N PHE A 86 -14.61 -5.64 16.60
CA PHE A 86 -14.19 -5.12 17.91
C PHE A 86 -13.90 -6.26 18.90
N GLN A 87 -13.57 -7.41 18.32
CA GLN A 87 -13.42 -8.72 18.93
C GLN A 87 -12.46 -9.54 18.03
N PRO A 88 -12.11 -10.79 18.41
CA PRO A 88 -11.29 -11.68 17.56
C PRO A 88 -11.67 -11.66 16.08
N THR A 89 -10.69 -11.51 15.19
CA THR A 89 -10.87 -11.44 13.72
C THR A 89 -10.88 -12.84 13.13
N THR A 90 -11.97 -13.58 13.37
CA THR A 90 -12.06 -15.02 13.00
C THR A 90 -12.63 -15.28 11.61
N TYR A 91 -12.94 -14.24 10.84
CA TYR A 91 -13.59 -14.38 9.53
C TYR A 91 -12.74 -13.73 8.45
N ASP A 92 -12.57 -14.43 7.33
CA ASP A 92 -11.99 -13.90 6.10
C ASP A 92 -12.71 -12.60 5.70
N GLY A 93 -11.95 -11.62 5.22
CA GLY A 93 -12.50 -10.31 4.87
C GLY A 93 -12.79 -9.40 6.07
N SER A 94 -12.22 -9.70 7.25
CA SER A 94 -12.38 -8.88 8.45
C SER A 94 -11.08 -8.30 8.97
N PHE A 95 -11.20 -7.25 9.80
CA PHE A 95 -10.05 -6.61 10.42
C PHE A 95 -10.37 -6.07 11.81
N SER A 96 -9.32 -5.81 12.59
CA SER A 96 -9.40 -5.08 13.85
C SER A 96 -8.17 -4.18 14.02
N PHE A 97 -8.33 -3.05 14.70
CA PHE A 97 -7.18 -2.34 15.26
C PHE A 97 -6.88 -2.93 16.64
N ILE A 98 -5.70 -3.51 16.81
CA ILE A 98 -5.33 -4.27 18.01
C ILE A 98 -3.95 -3.92 18.55
N ASN A 99 -3.80 -3.88 19.87
CA ASN A 99 -2.50 -3.56 20.47
C ASN A 99 -1.63 -4.80 20.76
N ARG A 100 -2.23 -5.99 20.66
CA ARG A 100 -1.59 -7.29 20.79
C ARG A 100 -2.33 -8.32 19.95
N VAL A 101 -1.57 -9.11 19.20
CA VAL A 101 -2.12 -10.20 18.37
C VAL A 101 -2.85 -11.21 19.29
N PRO A 102 -4.13 -11.53 19.03
CA PRO A 102 -4.88 -12.46 19.85
C PRO A 102 -4.38 -13.91 19.69
N ASN A 103 -4.71 -14.76 20.65
CA ASN A 103 -4.53 -16.20 20.52
C ASN A 103 -5.73 -16.80 19.78
N ASP A 104 -5.86 -16.45 18.50
CA ASP A 104 -6.87 -17.00 17.62
C ASP A 104 -6.25 -18.15 16.78
N PHE A 105 -7.08 -19.04 16.24
CA PHE A 105 -6.66 -20.13 15.34
C PHE A 105 -5.60 -21.08 15.92
N ASN A 106 -5.86 -21.67 17.08
CA ASN A 106 -4.99 -22.69 17.70
C ASN A 106 -3.51 -22.28 17.85
N ASN A 107 -3.25 -20.98 18.08
CA ASN A 107 -1.90 -20.42 18.26
C ASN A 107 -1.03 -20.43 16.97
N ASP A 108 -1.64 -20.51 15.79
CA ASP A 108 -0.97 -20.45 14.49
C ASP A 108 -0.40 -19.05 14.18
N TRP A 109 -1.00 -18.00 14.77
CA TRP A 109 -0.54 -16.61 14.66
C TRP A 109 0.48 -16.23 15.73
N HIS A 110 1.29 -15.20 15.48
CA HIS A 110 2.21 -14.54 16.41
C HIS A 110 1.51 -13.88 17.62
N THR A 111 0.82 -14.68 18.45
CA THR A 111 0.13 -14.28 19.67
C THR A 111 0.98 -13.40 20.58
N ASP A 112 0.34 -12.37 21.13
CA ASP A 112 0.89 -11.34 22.03
C ASP A 112 1.99 -10.46 21.42
N ALA A 113 2.33 -10.62 20.14
CA ALA A 113 3.17 -9.66 19.45
C ALA A 113 2.50 -8.28 19.42
N THR A 114 3.31 -7.24 19.58
CA THR A 114 2.91 -5.83 19.62
C THR A 114 3.07 -5.17 18.26
N ASP A 115 2.62 -3.92 18.18
CA ASP A 115 2.77 -3.05 17.02
C ASP A 115 4.24 -2.80 16.65
N HIS A 116 4.46 -2.13 15.52
CA HIS A 116 5.80 -1.87 15.00
C HIS A 116 6.53 -0.76 15.75
N THR A 117 5.82 0.33 16.10
CA THR A 117 6.42 1.50 16.75
C THR A 117 6.97 1.15 18.14
N GLY A 118 6.36 0.16 18.80
CA GLY A 118 6.81 -0.34 20.09
C GLY A 118 6.48 0.60 21.24
N ASP A 119 5.55 1.52 21.04
CA ASP A 119 5.01 2.34 22.12
C ASP A 119 4.03 1.53 22.99
N PRO A 120 3.96 1.80 24.30
CA PRO A 120 3.07 1.06 25.18
C PRO A 120 1.60 1.13 24.75
N GLY A 121 1.09 0.01 24.26
CA GLY A 121 -0.30 -0.14 23.82
C GLY A 121 -0.58 0.44 22.44
N GLY A 122 0.44 0.64 21.60
CA GLY A 122 0.28 1.00 20.19
C GLY A 122 -0.62 0.00 19.47
N TYR A 123 -1.54 0.50 18.65
CA TYR A 123 -2.43 -0.32 17.85
C TYR A 123 -1.81 -0.60 16.49
N MET A 124 -1.97 -1.82 16.00
CA MET A 124 -1.71 -2.21 14.61
C MET A 124 -3.02 -2.56 13.90
N PHE A 125 -3.02 -2.54 12.58
CA PHE A 125 -4.13 -2.95 11.74
C PHE A 125 -3.98 -4.43 11.35
N LEU A 126 -4.63 -5.29 12.11
CA LEU A 126 -4.66 -6.74 11.91
C LEU A 126 -5.76 -7.13 10.93
N ILE A 127 -5.42 -7.92 9.92
CA ILE A 127 -6.33 -8.29 8.84
C ILE A 127 -6.32 -9.80 8.65
N ASN A 128 -7.51 -10.39 8.71
CA ASN A 128 -7.77 -11.75 8.25
C ASN A 128 -8.20 -11.65 6.77
N ALA A 129 -7.28 -11.94 5.87
CA ALA A 129 -7.38 -11.55 4.47
C ALA A 129 -8.38 -12.44 3.70
N ASP A 130 -9.22 -11.84 2.87
CA ASP A 130 -10.26 -12.57 2.11
C ASP A 130 -9.64 -13.51 1.06
N GLU A 131 -10.38 -14.54 0.64
CA GLU A 131 -10.03 -15.37 -0.52
C GLU A 131 -9.99 -14.55 -1.81
N LYS A 132 -10.75 -13.45 -1.87
CA LYS A 132 -10.76 -12.53 -3.02
C LYS A 132 -9.91 -11.28 -2.73
N PRO A 133 -9.22 -10.73 -3.74
CA PRO A 133 -8.52 -9.46 -3.59
C PRO A 133 -9.42 -8.33 -3.07
N GLY A 134 -9.08 -7.77 -1.92
CA GLY A 134 -9.75 -6.63 -1.30
C GLY A 134 -8.79 -5.46 -1.05
N GLN A 135 -9.34 -4.26 -0.84
CA GLN A 135 -8.55 -3.06 -0.51
C GLN A 135 -8.34 -2.98 1.00
N PHE A 136 -7.10 -3.17 1.45
CA PHE A 136 -6.71 -2.93 2.84
C PHE A 136 -6.77 -1.45 3.18
N TYR A 137 -6.38 -0.58 2.24
CA TYR A 137 -6.37 0.87 2.43
C TYR A 137 -6.74 1.60 1.14
N ASN A 138 -7.58 2.62 1.27
CA ASN A 138 -7.93 3.57 0.22
C ASN A 138 -8.03 4.96 0.84
N GLY A 139 -6.98 5.76 0.67
CA GLY A 139 -6.85 7.10 1.23
C GLY A 139 -6.56 8.14 0.15
N THR A 140 -7.14 9.33 0.29
CA THR A 140 -6.86 10.47 -0.60
C THR A 140 -5.93 11.43 0.11
N VAL A 141 -4.83 11.80 -0.55
CA VAL A 141 -3.89 12.82 -0.04
C VAL A 141 -3.95 14.05 -0.94
N ASN A 142 -4.01 15.22 -0.31
CA ASN A 142 -4.09 16.52 -0.96
C ASN A 142 -2.81 17.34 -0.68
N ASN A 143 -2.71 18.49 -1.34
CA ASN A 143 -1.63 19.47 -1.14
C ASN A 143 -0.22 18.92 -1.40
N LEU A 144 -0.11 17.95 -2.31
CA LEU A 144 1.18 17.50 -2.81
C LEU A 144 1.84 18.59 -3.66
N CYS A 145 3.15 18.71 -3.54
CA CYS A 145 3.95 19.52 -4.43
C CYS A 145 4.18 18.74 -5.72
N ILE A 146 3.66 19.27 -6.82
CA ILE A 146 3.78 18.67 -8.15
C ILE A 146 5.26 18.60 -8.54
N GLY A 147 5.67 17.45 -9.08
CA GLY A 147 7.04 17.19 -9.50
C GLY A 147 7.98 16.69 -8.39
N LEU A 148 7.57 16.71 -7.11
CA LEU A 148 8.32 16.02 -6.07
C LEU A 148 8.10 14.51 -6.14
N ARG A 149 9.15 13.76 -5.79
CA ARG A 149 9.04 12.33 -5.54
C ARG A 149 8.58 12.11 -4.10
N TYR A 150 7.60 11.23 -3.94
CA TYR A 150 7.08 10.78 -2.66
C TYR A 150 7.27 9.28 -2.53
N GLU A 151 7.51 8.83 -1.30
CA GLU A 151 7.46 7.43 -0.89
C GLU A 151 6.16 7.19 -0.12
N PHE A 152 5.31 6.35 -0.67
CA PHE A 152 4.19 5.75 0.03
C PHE A 152 4.67 4.42 0.63
N SER A 153 4.77 4.36 1.95
CA SER A 153 5.33 3.21 2.65
C SER A 153 4.47 2.76 3.82
N VAL A 154 4.76 1.55 4.28
CA VAL A 154 4.07 0.87 5.37
C VAL A 154 4.99 -0.20 5.97
N TYR A 155 4.78 -0.55 7.23
CA TYR A 155 5.36 -1.75 7.82
C TYR A 155 4.35 -2.89 7.76
N LEU A 156 4.77 -4.01 7.15
CA LEU A 156 3.98 -5.23 7.05
C LEU A 156 4.66 -6.33 7.86
N ALA A 157 3.85 -7.17 8.49
CA ALA A 157 4.29 -8.42 9.07
C ALA A 157 3.32 -9.55 8.69
N ASN A 158 3.88 -10.68 8.28
CA ASN A 158 3.12 -11.91 8.17
C ASN A 158 2.84 -12.41 9.60
N ILE A 159 1.57 -12.55 9.97
CA ILE A 159 1.21 -12.96 11.33
C ILE A 159 1.29 -14.47 11.53
N MET A 160 1.45 -15.26 10.45
CA MET A 160 1.59 -16.70 10.53
C MET A 160 2.96 -17.13 11.04
N LYS A 161 2.97 -18.01 12.06
CA LYS A 161 4.18 -18.71 12.52
C LYS A 161 4.53 -19.93 11.67
N LEU A 162 3.51 -20.53 11.06
CA LEU A 162 3.62 -21.83 10.41
C LEU A 162 4.13 -21.69 8.97
N THR A 163 5.14 -22.49 8.63
CA THR A 163 5.65 -22.59 7.28
C THR A 163 4.68 -23.33 6.35
N GLY A 164 4.73 -23.05 5.05
CA GLY A 164 3.97 -23.78 4.04
C GLY A 164 2.51 -23.33 3.89
N ARG A 165 2.17 -22.17 4.47
CA ARG A 165 0.90 -21.48 4.26
C ARG A 165 1.01 -20.48 3.12
N ILE A 166 -0.13 -19.98 2.65
CA ILE A 166 -0.15 -18.88 1.68
C ILE A 166 0.43 -17.66 2.38
N LYS A 167 1.35 -16.96 1.73
CA LYS A 167 1.94 -15.74 2.30
C LYS A 167 1.11 -14.53 1.89
N PRO A 168 0.93 -13.54 2.77
CA PRO A 168 0.35 -12.27 2.37
C PRO A 168 1.22 -11.61 1.30
N SER A 169 0.57 -10.90 0.39
CA SER A 169 1.22 -10.03 -0.59
C SER A 169 0.34 -8.79 -0.78
N VAL A 170 0.97 -7.63 -0.89
CA VAL A 170 0.30 -6.33 -0.98
C VAL A 170 0.73 -5.62 -2.25
N ARG A 171 -0.25 -5.28 -3.08
CA ARG A 171 -0.07 -4.40 -4.22
C ARG A 171 -0.37 -2.96 -3.79
N PHE A 172 0.63 -2.13 -3.95
CA PHE A 172 0.56 -0.68 -3.79
C PHE A 172 0.16 -0.06 -5.12
N GLU A 173 -0.81 0.86 -5.10
CA GLU A 173 -1.15 1.68 -6.25
C GLU A 173 -1.28 3.15 -5.86
N VAL A 174 -0.86 4.02 -6.78
CA VAL A 174 -1.14 5.46 -6.72
C VAL A 174 -2.00 5.80 -7.91
N ARG A 175 -3.10 6.52 -7.70
CA ARG A 175 -4.06 6.87 -8.74
C ARG A 175 -4.36 8.36 -8.76
N SER A 176 -4.71 8.87 -9.94
CA SER A 176 -5.09 10.26 -10.14
C SER A 176 -6.61 10.41 -10.09
N PRO A 177 -7.20 10.96 -9.03
CA PRO A 177 -8.65 11.15 -8.98
C PRO A 177 -9.14 12.16 -10.03
N SER A 178 -8.32 13.17 -10.34
CA SER A 178 -8.60 14.19 -11.36
C SER A 178 -8.53 13.69 -12.81
N LEU A 179 -7.99 12.49 -13.06
CA LEU A 179 -7.84 11.90 -14.39
C LEU A 179 -8.64 10.59 -14.48
N GLY A 180 -9.85 10.56 -13.91
CA GLY A 180 -10.74 9.40 -13.97
C GLY A 180 -10.17 8.14 -13.27
N ASN A 181 -9.50 8.31 -12.13
CA ASN A 181 -8.83 7.25 -11.38
C ASN A 181 -7.73 6.49 -12.14
N ARG A 182 -7.08 7.18 -13.10
CA ARG A 182 -5.93 6.65 -13.84
C ARG A 182 -4.84 6.14 -12.90
N LEU A 183 -4.28 4.97 -13.20
CA LEU A 183 -3.12 4.41 -12.50
C LEU A 183 -1.88 5.26 -12.79
N LEU A 184 -1.25 5.73 -11.72
CA LEU A 184 -0.06 6.58 -11.71
C LEU A 184 1.20 5.89 -11.21
N ALA A 185 1.12 4.81 -10.44
CA ALA A 185 2.24 3.97 -10.08
C ALA A 185 1.70 2.68 -9.47
N GLN A 186 2.45 1.60 -9.61
CA GLN A 186 2.11 0.31 -9.01
C GLN A 186 3.39 -0.43 -8.63
N LEU A 187 3.35 -1.14 -7.50
CA LEU A 187 4.35 -2.13 -7.13
C LEU A 187 3.71 -3.22 -6.27
N SER A 188 4.11 -4.48 -6.48
CA SER A 188 3.78 -5.57 -5.55
C SER A 188 4.91 -5.72 -4.54
N SER A 189 4.57 -5.94 -3.26
CA SER A 189 5.55 -6.32 -2.24
C SER A 189 6.21 -7.67 -2.54
N GLY A 190 5.56 -8.50 -3.37
CA GLY A 190 5.78 -9.93 -3.36
C GLY A 190 5.33 -10.53 -2.02
N ASP A 191 5.72 -11.79 -1.79
CA ASP A 191 5.44 -12.47 -0.54
C ASP A 191 6.06 -11.73 0.65
N VAL A 192 5.23 -11.44 1.65
CA VAL A 192 5.70 -11.05 2.98
C VAL A 192 6.05 -12.35 3.73
N PRO A 193 7.33 -12.58 4.06
CA PRO A 193 7.78 -13.85 4.61
C PRO A 193 7.25 -14.09 6.02
N GLU A 194 6.98 -15.35 6.34
CA GLU A 194 6.85 -15.83 7.72
C GLU A 194 8.21 -15.89 8.41
N ASP A 195 8.20 -15.71 9.72
CA ASP A 195 9.40 -15.77 10.56
C ASP A 195 9.14 -16.53 11.85
N THR A 196 10.20 -16.91 12.55
CA THR A 196 10.08 -17.58 13.87
C THR A 196 9.54 -16.64 14.95
N THR A 197 9.78 -15.34 14.79
CA THR A 197 9.24 -14.24 15.61
C THR A 197 8.64 -13.20 14.69
N LEU A 198 7.55 -12.54 15.09
CA LEU A 198 6.91 -11.52 14.25
C LEU A 198 7.96 -10.47 13.84
N ALA A 199 8.18 -10.32 12.54
CA ALA A 199 9.16 -9.40 11.99
C ALA A 199 8.48 -8.39 11.07
N TRP A 200 8.53 -7.13 11.48
CA TRP A 200 8.07 -6.00 10.71
C TRP A 200 9.09 -5.64 9.63
N ARG A 201 8.63 -5.47 8.40
CA ARG A 201 9.46 -5.03 7.27
C ARG A 201 8.78 -3.89 6.54
N LYS A 202 9.57 -2.91 6.12
CA LYS A 202 9.08 -1.76 5.38
C LYS A 202 8.89 -2.11 3.90
N TYR A 203 7.69 -1.85 3.38
CA TYR A 203 7.33 -1.99 1.98
C TYR A 203 6.70 -0.69 1.48
N GLY A 204 6.63 -0.53 0.17
CA GLY A 204 6.04 0.67 -0.42
C GLY A 204 6.49 0.90 -1.85
N LEU A 205 6.05 2.02 -2.41
CA LEU A 205 6.46 2.47 -3.74
C LEU A 205 6.77 3.97 -3.72
N SER A 206 7.63 4.38 -4.64
CA SER A 206 7.95 5.78 -4.89
C SER A 206 7.30 6.25 -6.19
N PHE A 207 6.77 7.47 -6.18
CA PHE A 207 6.14 8.08 -7.35
C PHE A 207 6.44 9.58 -7.42
N ILE A 208 6.37 10.16 -8.60
CA ILE A 208 6.43 11.62 -8.78
C ILE A 208 4.99 12.13 -8.81
N ALA A 209 4.65 13.12 -7.99
CA ALA A 209 3.30 13.68 -7.95
C ALA A 209 2.99 14.45 -9.24
N PRO A 210 2.03 14.01 -10.08
CA PRO A 210 1.64 14.72 -11.30
C PRO A 210 0.61 15.83 -11.02
N SER A 211 -0.04 15.77 -9.87
CA SER A 211 -1.08 16.68 -9.39
C SER A 211 -0.94 16.88 -7.88
N SER A 212 -1.63 17.88 -7.34
CA SER A 212 -1.66 18.15 -5.90
C SER A 212 -2.48 17.13 -5.09
N THR A 213 -3.26 16.30 -5.76
CA THR A 213 -4.08 15.26 -5.13
C THR A 213 -3.82 13.91 -5.80
N VAL A 214 -3.70 12.86 -4.98
CA VAL A 214 -3.63 11.45 -5.41
C VAL A 214 -4.45 10.56 -4.47
N VAL A 215 -4.82 9.39 -4.96
CA VAL A 215 -5.37 8.29 -4.16
C VAL A 215 -4.28 7.25 -3.96
N LEU A 216 -4.07 6.83 -2.72
CA LEU A 216 -3.14 5.79 -2.31
C LEU A 216 -3.93 4.52 -1.96
N LEU A 217 -3.54 3.39 -2.54
CA LEU A 217 -4.20 2.11 -2.35
C LEU A 217 -3.21 1.05 -1.88
N MET A 218 -3.65 0.23 -0.92
CA MET A 218 -3.04 -1.07 -0.61
C MET A 218 -4.09 -2.14 -0.85
N ILE A 219 -3.77 -3.11 -1.70
CA ILE A 219 -4.69 -4.13 -2.18
C ILE A 219 -4.06 -5.50 -1.93
N SER A 220 -4.86 -6.47 -1.48
CA SER A 220 -4.43 -7.86 -1.40
C SER A 220 -4.02 -8.37 -2.79
N ASP A 221 -2.82 -8.92 -2.88
CA ASP A 221 -2.23 -9.47 -4.10
C ASP A 221 -1.86 -10.96 -3.93
N ALA A 222 -2.27 -11.56 -2.81
CA ALA A 222 -2.13 -12.98 -2.54
C ALA A 222 -3.24 -13.79 -3.25
N PRO A 223 -3.01 -15.08 -3.56
CA PRO A 223 -4.00 -15.95 -4.21
C PRO A 223 -5.25 -16.25 -3.36
N GLY A 224 -5.27 -15.84 -2.09
CA GLY A 224 -6.40 -16.06 -1.16
C GLY A 224 -6.40 -17.44 -0.51
N GLY A 225 -7.00 -17.56 0.68
CA GLY A 225 -7.07 -18.79 1.47
C GLY A 225 -6.05 -18.84 2.61
N GLY A 226 -6.04 -19.95 3.37
CA GLY A 226 -5.38 -20.02 4.68
C GLY A 226 -3.94 -19.52 4.77
N GLY A 227 -3.74 -18.47 5.57
CA GLY A 227 -2.44 -17.93 5.98
C GLY A 227 -2.05 -16.60 5.35
N ASN A 228 -2.84 -16.09 4.40
CA ASN A 228 -2.65 -14.78 3.77
C ASN A 228 -2.87 -13.58 4.71
N ASP A 229 -3.00 -13.82 6.01
CA ASP A 229 -3.28 -12.84 7.04
C ASP A 229 -2.04 -12.04 7.40
N LEU A 230 -2.23 -10.78 7.78
CA LEU A 230 -1.12 -9.86 8.02
C LEU A 230 -1.47 -8.78 9.05
N ALA A 231 -0.42 -8.19 9.61
CA ALA A 231 -0.49 -6.97 10.38
C ALA A 231 0.13 -5.82 9.59
N ILE A 232 -0.48 -4.65 9.69
CA ILE A 232 -0.11 -3.42 9.02
C ILE A 232 0.11 -2.35 10.08
N ASP A 233 1.21 -1.60 9.96
CA ASP A 233 1.48 -0.46 10.83
C ASP A 233 2.23 0.67 10.09
N ASP A 234 2.18 1.88 10.64
CA ASP A 234 2.92 3.06 10.17
C ASP A 234 2.76 3.35 8.67
N ILE A 235 1.51 3.47 8.21
CA ILE A 235 1.23 3.91 6.83
C ILE A 235 1.68 5.36 6.70
N ALA A 236 2.64 5.62 5.82
CA ALA A 236 3.27 6.91 5.68
C ALA A 236 3.38 7.37 4.23
N LEU A 237 3.23 8.69 4.04
CA LEU A 237 3.66 9.37 2.81
C LEU A 237 4.75 10.39 3.18
N THR A 238 5.91 10.24 2.58
CA THR A 238 7.11 11.06 2.84
C THR A 238 7.70 11.59 1.54
N VAL A 239 8.46 12.68 1.59
CA VAL A 239 9.11 13.25 0.41
C VAL A 239 10.49 12.59 0.22
N CYS A 240 10.71 11.97 -0.94
CA CYS A 240 12.05 11.57 -1.40
C CYS A 240 12.70 12.77 -2.12
N SER A 241 13.54 13.56 -1.45
CA SER A 241 14.15 14.73 -2.10
C SER A 241 15.48 14.38 -2.78
N HIS A 242 15.58 14.65 -4.08
CA HIS A 242 16.87 14.81 -4.76
C HIS A 242 16.83 16.06 -5.65
N LYS A 243 17.19 17.22 -5.08
CA LYS A 243 17.52 18.45 -5.82
C LYS A 243 16.48 18.91 -6.88
N GLY A 244 15.20 18.68 -6.67
CA GLY A 244 14.12 19.20 -7.53
C GLY A 244 13.27 20.22 -6.78
N SER A 245 13.01 21.39 -7.38
CA SER A 245 12.02 22.33 -6.87
C SER A 245 10.63 21.89 -7.36
N GLY A 246 9.84 21.28 -6.47
CA GLY A 246 8.43 21.00 -6.75
C GLY A 246 7.60 22.27 -6.74
N PHE A 247 6.51 22.27 -7.50
CA PHE A 247 5.50 23.32 -7.40
C PHE A 247 4.50 22.95 -6.31
N CYS A 248 4.60 23.61 -5.17
CA CYS A 248 3.64 23.46 -4.08
C CYS A 248 2.47 24.43 -4.30
N PRO A 249 1.22 23.95 -4.38
CA PRO A 249 0.06 24.84 -4.35
C PRO A 249 0.09 25.68 -3.07
N SER A 250 -0.09 26.99 -3.22
CA SER A 250 -0.23 27.94 -2.10
C SER A 250 -1.56 27.79 -1.38
#